data_AF-A0A087WTV5-F1
#
_entry.id   AF-A0A087WTV5-F1
#
_cell.length_a   1.000
_cell.length_b   1.000
_cell.length_c   1.000
_cell.angle_alpha   90.00
_cell.angle_beta   90.00
_cell.angle_gamma   90.00
#
_symmetry.space_group_name_H-M   'P 1'
#
loop_
_entity.id
_entity.type
_entity.pdbx_description
1 polymer ?
#
loop_
_entity_poly.entity_id
_entity_poly.type
_entity_poly.pdbx_seq_one_letter_code
_entity_poly.pdbx_strand_id
1 'polypeptide(L)'
;MALLEAVMDCGFGNWQDVANQMCTKTKEECEKHYMKHFINNPLFASTLLNLKQAEEAKTADTAIPFHSTDDPPRPTFDSLLSRDMAGYMPARADFIEEFDNYAEWDLRDIDFVEDDSDILHALKMAVVDIYHSRLKERQRRKKIIRDHGLINLRKFQLMERRYPKEVQDLYETMRRFARIVGPVEHDKFIESHA
;
A
#
# COMPACT_ATOMS: atom_id res chain seq x y z
N MET A 1 -19.67 -28.70 -17.49
CA MET A 1 -19.81 -27.90 -16.26
C MET A 1 -20.32 -28.75 -15.10
N ALA A 2 -21.35 -29.59 -15.29
CA ALA A 2 -21.91 -30.47 -14.24
C ALA A 2 -20.88 -31.29 -13.42
N LEU A 3 -19.80 -31.81 -14.04
CA LEU A 3 -18.76 -32.54 -13.30
C LEU A 3 -18.00 -31.63 -12.29
N LEU A 4 -17.74 -30.38 -12.65
CA LEU A 4 -17.04 -29.44 -11.75
C LEU A 4 -17.95 -28.98 -10.62
N GLU A 5 -19.25 -28.79 -10.89
CA GLU A 5 -20.25 -28.47 -9.87
C GLU A 5 -20.38 -29.63 -8.87
N ALA A 6 -20.48 -30.87 -9.35
CA ALA A 6 -20.52 -32.04 -8.48
C ALA A 6 -19.22 -32.22 -7.65
N VAL A 7 -18.05 -31.90 -8.22
CA VAL A 7 -16.77 -31.91 -7.48
C VAL A 7 -16.68 -30.78 -6.45
N MET A 8 -17.30 -29.63 -6.72
CA MET A 8 -17.37 -28.50 -5.78
C MET A 8 -18.29 -28.82 -4.61
N ASP A 9 -19.43 -29.47 -4.87
CA ASP A 9 -20.42 -29.83 -3.84
C ASP A 9 -19.98 -31.04 -2.99
N CYS A 10 -19.45 -32.10 -3.62
CA CYS A 10 -19.08 -33.34 -2.93
C CYS A 10 -17.60 -33.38 -2.47
N GLY A 11 -16.77 -32.45 -2.95
CA GLY A 11 -15.34 -32.39 -2.65
C GLY A 11 -14.46 -33.23 -3.58
N PHE A 12 -13.27 -32.68 -3.90
CA PHE A 12 -12.26 -33.36 -4.73
C PHE A 12 -11.73 -34.64 -4.06
N GLY A 13 -11.68 -35.73 -4.82
CA GLY A 13 -11.27 -37.06 -4.32
C GLY A 13 -12.44 -37.94 -3.87
N ASN A 14 -13.63 -37.38 -3.64
CA ASN A 14 -14.83 -38.14 -3.31
C ASN A 14 -15.60 -38.59 -4.57
N TRP A 15 -14.93 -39.35 -5.44
CA TRP A 15 -15.45 -39.73 -6.76
C TRP A 15 -16.69 -40.62 -6.72
N GLN A 16 -16.95 -41.29 -5.59
CA GLN A 16 -18.12 -42.11 -5.40
C GLN A 16 -19.39 -41.23 -5.36
N ASP A 17 -19.37 -40.17 -4.55
CA ASP A 17 -20.51 -39.26 -4.42
C ASP A 17 -20.64 -38.34 -5.63
N VAL A 18 -19.52 -37.92 -6.24
CA VAL A 18 -19.52 -37.19 -7.52
C VAL A 18 -20.18 -38.02 -8.63
N ALA A 19 -19.91 -39.33 -8.72
CA ALA A 19 -20.56 -40.20 -9.69
C ALA A 19 -22.05 -40.40 -9.39
N ASN A 20 -22.43 -40.51 -8.11
CA ASN A 20 -23.82 -40.59 -7.69
C ASN A 20 -24.60 -39.33 -8.10
N GLN A 21 -24.02 -38.14 -7.94
CA GLN A 21 -24.64 -36.88 -8.35
C GLN A 21 -24.71 -36.74 -9.88
N MET A 22 -23.73 -37.27 -10.61
CA MET A 22 -23.71 -37.22 -12.08
C MET A 22 -24.66 -38.24 -12.73
N CYS A 23 -25.08 -39.31 -12.01
CA CYS A 23 -26.02 -40.38 -12.40
C CYS A 23 -25.76 -41.12 -13.74
N THR A 24 -24.77 -40.71 -14.51
CA THR A 24 -24.58 -41.08 -15.92
C THR A 24 -23.25 -41.76 -16.19
N LYS A 25 -22.32 -41.70 -15.24
CA LYS A 25 -20.93 -42.17 -15.35
C LYS A 25 -20.47 -42.79 -14.05
N THR A 26 -19.52 -43.73 -14.16
CA THR A 26 -18.93 -44.39 -12.99
C THR A 26 -17.85 -43.51 -12.36
N LYS A 27 -17.52 -43.78 -11.09
CA LYS A 27 -16.49 -43.02 -10.34
C LYS A 27 -15.14 -42.97 -11.07
N GLU A 28 -14.73 -44.06 -11.70
CA GLU A 28 -13.46 -44.18 -12.41
C GLU A 28 -13.46 -43.36 -13.71
N GLU A 29 -14.62 -43.25 -14.37
CA GLU A 29 -14.78 -42.43 -15.56
C GLU A 29 -14.78 -40.94 -15.20
N CYS A 30 -15.46 -40.56 -14.12
CA CYS A 30 -15.46 -39.18 -13.61
C CYS A 30 -14.05 -38.73 -13.21
N GLU A 31 -13.32 -39.58 -12.48
CA GLU A 31 -11.94 -39.31 -12.07
C GLU A 31 -11.00 -39.21 -13.28
N LYS A 32 -11.01 -40.20 -14.19
CA LYS A 32 -10.16 -40.17 -15.39
C LYS A 32 -10.46 -38.96 -16.26
N HIS A 33 -11.72 -38.60 -16.43
CA HIS A 33 -12.12 -37.43 -17.20
C HIS A 33 -11.64 -36.14 -16.53
N TYR A 34 -11.83 -36.01 -15.21
CA TYR A 34 -11.37 -34.84 -14.45
C TYR A 34 -9.85 -34.67 -14.55
N MET A 35 -9.10 -35.74 -14.25
CA MET A 35 -7.63 -35.72 -14.28
C MET A 35 -7.10 -35.42 -15.69
N LYS A 36 -7.69 -36.01 -16.74
CA LYS A 36 -7.22 -35.81 -18.11
C LYS A 36 -7.49 -34.40 -18.63
N HIS A 37 -8.68 -33.86 -18.41
CA HIS A 37 -9.12 -32.61 -19.04
C HIS A 37 -8.93 -31.35 -18.20
N PHE A 38 -8.79 -31.48 -16.88
CA PHE A 38 -8.66 -30.33 -15.96
C PHE A 38 -7.31 -30.28 -15.24
N ILE A 39 -6.63 -31.41 -15.00
CA ILE A 39 -5.31 -31.43 -14.34
C ILE A 39 -4.16 -31.64 -15.32
N ASN A 40 -4.18 -32.73 -16.09
CA ASN A 40 -3.04 -33.19 -16.89
C ASN A 40 -2.93 -32.51 -18.25
N ASN A 41 -4.07 -32.13 -18.84
CA ASN A 41 -4.10 -31.37 -20.09
C ASN A 41 -5.22 -30.33 -20.02
N PRO A 42 -5.06 -29.27 -19.20
CA PRO A 42 -6.03 -28.20 -19.16
C PRO A 42 -6.03 -27.53 -20.53
N LEU A 43 -7.12 -27.64 -21.29
CA LEU A 43 -7.33 -26.83 -22.50
C LEU A 43 -7.31 -25.33 -22.19
N PHE A 44 -7.45 -24.95 -20.91
CA PHE A 44 -7.21 -23.60 -20.41
C PHE A 44 -5.75 -23.14 -20.56
N ALA A 45 -4.82 -24.08 -20.74
CA ALA A 45 -3.44 -23.77 -21.04
C ALA A 45 -3.29 -23.04 -22.37
N SER A 46 -4.18 -23.14 -23.36
CA SER A 46 -3.99 -22.34 -24.60
C SER A 46 -4.16 -20.84 -24.36
N THR A 47 -5.06 -20.44 -23.47
CA THR A 47 -5.27 -19.02 -23.13
C THR A 47 -4.21 -18.51 -22.14
N LEU A 48 -3.78 -19.36 -21.19
CA LEU A 48 -2.66 -19.04 -20.28
C LEU A 48 -1.27 -19.18 -20.94
N LEU A 49 -1.10 -20.02 -21.96
CA LEU A 49 0.14 -20.15 -22.74
C LEU A 49 0.28 -19.01 -23.74
N ASN A 50 -0.82 -18.42 -24.22
CA ASN A 50 -0.76 -17.18 -24.99
C ASN A 50 -0.32 -15.98 -24.13
N LEU A 51 -0.54 -16.00 -22.81
CA LEU A 51 0.10 -15.06 -21.89
C LEU A 51 1.61 -15.31 -21.78
N LYS A 52 2.04 -16.57 -21.71
CA LYS A 52 3.47 -16.94 -21.72
C LYS A 52 4.19 -16.57 -23.03
N GLN A 53 3.55 -16.78 -24.19
CA GLN A 53 4.13 -16.41 -25.49
C GLN A 53 4.16 -14.89 -25.72
N ALA A 54 3.27 -14.14 -25.07
CA ALA A 54 3.33 -12.68 -25.07
C ALA A 54 4.41 -12.12 -24.13
N GLU A 55 4.78 -12.86 -23.08
CA GLU A 55 5.90 -12.53 -22.17
C GLU A 55 7.28 -12.89 -22.76
N GLU A 56 7.39 -13.98 -23.53
CA GLU A 56 8.68 -14.41 -24.10
C GLU A 56 9.26 -13.44 -25.15
N ALA A 57 8.46 -12.50 -25.68
CA ALA A 57 8.90 -11.54 -26.68
C ALA A 57 9.48 -10.24 -26.10
N LYS A 58 9.44 -10.01 -24.77
CA LYS A 58 10.00 -8.79 -24.16
C LYS A 58 10.69 -9.07 -22.83
N THR A 59 12.02 -8.98 -22.91
CA THR A 59 13.02 -8.87 -21.83
C THR A 59 13.27 -10.12 -21.00
N ALA A 60 14.53 -10.56 -21.00
CA ALA A 60 15.05 -11.57 -20.09
C ALA A 60 14.78 -11.14 -18.64
N ASP A 61 13.78 -11.76 -18.02
CA ASP A 61 13.47 -11.61 -16.61
C ASP A 61 14.39 -12.53 -15.81
N THR A 62 15.70 -12.27 -15.85
CA THR A 62 16.57 -12.75 -14.76
C THR A 62 16.05 -12.07 -13.51
N ALA A 63 15.51 -12.86 -12.57
CA ALA A 63 15.12 -12.38 -11.25
C ALA A 63 16.19 -11.41 -10.75
N ILE A 64 15.83 -10.13 -10.61
CA ILE A 64 16.76 -9.10 -10.14
C ILE A 64 17.30 -9.61 -8.80
N PRO A 65 18.61 -9.90 -8.68
CA PRO A 65 19.14 -10.40 -7.44
C PRO A 65 18.83 -9.40 -6.34
N PHE A 66 18.03 -9.81 -5.36
CA PHE A 66 17.77 -8.97 -4.20
C PHE A 66 19.07 -8.87 -3.39
N HIS A 67 19.69 -7.70 -3.43
CA HIS A 67 20.79 -7.37 -2.56
C HIS A 67 20.21 -6.69 -1.33
N SER A 68 20.39 -7.28 -0.14
CA SER A 68 20.09 -6.59 1.12
C SER A 68 20.85 -5.28 1.12
N THR A 69 20.12 -4.18 0.92
CA THR A 69 20.67 -2.83 0.90
C THR A 69 20.26 -2.18 2.22
N ASP A 70 21.22 -1.57 2.90
CA ASP A 70 20.99 -0.78 4.11
C ASP A 70 20.30 0.56 3.81
N ASP A 71 20.11 0.88 2.52
CA ASP A 71 19.32 2.01 2.04
C ASP A 71 18.02 1.49 1.36
N PRO A 72 16.83 1.94 1.78
CA PRO A 72 16.58 2.84 2.89
C PRO A 72 16.83 2.18 4.26
N PRO A 73 17.26 2.95 5.28
CA PRO A 73 17.62 2.41 6.58
C PRO A 73 16.47 1.62 7.20
N ARG A 74 16.79 0.45 7.78
CA ARG A 74 15.88 -0.36 8.58
C ARG A 74 16.35 -0.35 10.03
N PRO A 75 16.01 0.69 10.81
CA PRO A 75 16.33 0.72 12.23
C PRO A 75 15.72 -0.50 12.93
N THR A 76 16.46 -1.10 13.86
CA THR A 76 15.87 -2.10 14.76
C THR A 76 14.81 -1.44 15.63
N PHE A 77 13.77 -2.21 15.98
CA PHE A 77 12.69 -1.75 16.84
C PHE A 77 13.25 -1.20 18.16
N ASP A 78 12.73 -0.05 18.60
CA ASP A 78 13.14 0.67 19.81
C ASP A 78 14.62 1.14 19.87
N SER A 79 15.33 1.10 18.73
CA SER A 79 16.65 1.74 18.63
C SER A 79 16.54 3.27 18.76
N LEU A 80 17.63 3.92 19.16
CA LEU A 80 17.72 5.39 19.18
C LEU A 80 17.33 6.01 17.83
N LEU A 81 17.79 5.40 16.73
CA LEU A 81 17.46 5.84 15.37
C LEU A 81 15.95 5.68 15.08
N SER A 82 15.34 4.56 15.48
CA SER A 82 13.88 4.36 15.34
C SER A 82 13.09 5.43 16.09
N ARG A 83 13.54 5.80 17.29
CA ARG A 83 12.90 6.80 18.14
C ARG A 83 13.06 8.22 17.57
N ASP A 84 14.25 8.55 17.05
CA ASP A 84 14.54 9.82 16.39
C ASP A 84 13.72 10.00 15.09
N MET A 85 13.38 8.89 14.42
CA MET A 85 12.53 8.89 13.22
C MET A 85 11.03 8.99 13.52
N ALA A 86 10.63 9.06 14.80
CA ALA A 86 9.25 9.23 15.24
C ALA A 86 8.25 8.26 14.56
N GLY A 87 8.65 6.99 14.40
CA GLY A 87 7.82 5.97 13.76
C GLY A 87 7.77 6.02 12.22
N TYR A 88 8.59 6.85 11.57
CA TYR A 88 8.78 6.78 10.12
C TYR A 88 9.49 5.47 9.73
N MET A 89 8.91 4.76 8.76
CA MET A 89 9.38 3.51 8.18
C MET A 89 9.99 3.80 6.79
N PRO A 90 11.34 3.85 6.66
CA PRO A 90 11.99 4.31 5.44
C PRO A 90 11.71 3.45 4.21
N ALA A 91 11.59 2.13 4.40
CA ALA A 91 11.28 1.19 3.32
C ALA A 91 9.85 1.32 2.76
N ARG A 92 8.90 1.83 3.56
CA ARG A 92 7.51 2.09 3.12
C ARG A 92 7.30 3.56 2.71
N ALA A 93 8.26 4.43 3.04
CA ALA A 93 8.14 5.88 2.96
C ALA A 93 6.92 6.43 3.73
N ASP A 94 6.70 5.89 4.93
CA ASP A 94 5.42 6.02 5.62
C ASP A 94 5.55 5.99 7.15
N PHE A 95 4.53 6.42 7.89
CA PHE A 95 4.57 6.41 9.36
C PHE A 95 3.84 5.19 9.94
N ILE A 96 4.22 4.77 11.15
CA ILE A 96 3.50 3.77 11.93
C ILE A 96 2.17 4.35 12.42
N GLU A 97 2.22 5.57 12.96
CA GLU A 97 1.05 6.33 13.38
C GLU A 97 0.90 7.54 12.47
N GLU A 98 -0.24 7.64 11.80
CA GLU A 98 -0.49 8.69 10.84
C GLU A 98 -0.92 10.00 11.49
N PHE A 99 -0.73 11.10 10.76
CA PHE A 99 -1.47 12.31 11.11
C PHE A 99 -2.96 11.99 11.03
N ASP A 100 -3.64 12.18 12.15
CA ASP A 100 -5.07 11.94 12.26
C ASP A 100 -5.43 10.46 11.98
N ASN A 101 -4.82 9.56 12.75
CA ASN A 101 -4.86 8.11 12.58
C ASN A 101 -6.25 7.46 12.69
N TYR A 102 -7.24 8.18 13.23
CA TYR A 102 -8.60 7.66 13.43
C TYR A 102 -9.60 8.22 12.42
N ALA A 103 -9.16 8.91 11.36
CA ALA A 103 -10.08 9.51 10.39
C ALA A 103 -11.02 8.50 9.72
N GLU A 104 -10.56 7.26 9.57
CA GLU A 104 -11.30 6.15 8.99
C GLU A 104 -12.45 5.67 9.90
N TRP A 105 -12.42 5.98 11.20
CA TRP A 105 -13.49 5.59 12.13
C TRP A 105 -14.80 6.30 11.84
N ASP A 106 -14.75 7.53 11.32
CA ASP A 106 -15.94 8.29 10.92
C ASP A 106 -16.70 7.60 9.78
N LEU A 107 -16.01 6.79 8.97
CA LEU A 107 -16.60 6.06 7.86
C LEU A 107 -17.09 4.66 8.23
N ARG A 108 -16.75 4.17 9.43
CA ARG A 108 -16.98 2.77 9.82
C ARG A 108 -18.44 2.35 9.65
N ASP A 109 -19.35 3.22 10.06
CA ASP A 109 -20.79 2.93 10.12
C ASP A 109 -21.55 3.64 8.98
N ILE A 110 -20.84 4.09 7.93
CA ILE A 110 -21.47 4.67 6.74
C ILE A 110 -21.65 3.59 5.68
N ASP A 111 -22.91 3.32 5.35
CA ASP A 111 -23.35 2.50 4.23
C ASP A 111 -24.21 3.35 3.28
N PHE A 112 -24.33 2.94 2.01
CA PHE A 112 -25.21 3.59 1.04
C PHE A 112 -26.31 2.61 0.65
N VAL A 113 -27.57 3.03 0.81
CA VAL A 113 -28.75 2.21 0.51
C VAL A 113 -29.59 2.94 -0.53
N GLU A 114 -30.19 2.21 -1.48
CA GLU A 114 -30.98 2.80 -2.57
C GLU A 114 -32.22 3.57 -2.07
N ASP A 115 -32.78 3.19 -0.93
CA ASP A 115 -33.93 3.84 -0.29
C ASP A 115 -33.57 5.04 0.60
N ASP A 116 -32.28 5.45 0.62
CA ASP A 116 -31.87 6.63 1.37
C ASP A 116 -32.59 7.89 0.86
N SER A 117 -33.15 8.68 1.78
CA SER A 117 -33.65 10.02 1.45
C SER A 117 -32.52 10.88 0.87
N ASP A 118 -32.82 11.75 -0.10
CA ASP A 118 -31.85 12.69 -0.68
C ASP A 118 -31.03 13.46 0.37
N ILE A 119 -31.68 13.83 1.48
CA ILE A 119 -31.04 14.55 2.59
C ILE A 119 -30.03 13.64 3.32
N LEU A 120 -30.40 12.39 3.56
CA LEU A 120 -29.51 11.40 4.20
C LEU A 120 -28.33 11.07 3.29
N HIS A 121 -28.58 10.89 1.99
CA HIS A 121 -27.53 10.69 1.00
C HIS A 121 -26.55 11.88 0.96
N ALA A 122 -27.07 13.11 0.93
CA ALA A 122 -26.25 14.32 0.98
C ALA A 122 -25.41 14.42 2.27
N LEU A 123 -25.98 14.02 3.42
CA LEU A 123 -25.26 13.99 4.69
C LEU A 123 -24.12 12.95 4.66
N LYS A 124 -24.40 11.72 4.17
CA LYS A 124 -23.39 10.67 4.00
C LYS A 124 -22.25 11.13 3.09
N MET A 125 -22.58 11.78 1.97
CA MET A 125 -21.59 12.38 1.06
C MET A 125 -20.75 13.47 1.75
N ALA A 126 -21.36 14.34 2.55
CA ALA A 126 -20.62 15.35 3.30
C ALA A 126 -19.60 14.75 4.28
N VAL A 127 -19.92 13.62 4.92
CA VAL A 127 -18.95 12.91 5.79
C VAL A 127 -17.78 12.35 4.98
N VAL A 128 -18.05 11.78 3.80
CA VAL A 128 -17.00 11.30 2.89
C VAL A 128 -16.10 12.46 2.43
N ASP A 129 -16.66 13.62 2.13
CA ASP A 129 -15.90 14.83 1.76
C ASP A 129 -15.01 15.32 2.91
N ILE A 130 -15.51 15.29 4.15
CA ILE A 130 -14.74 15.61 5.35
C ILE A 130 -13.55 14.63 5.49
N TYR A 131 -13.79 13.32 5.37
CA TYR A 131 -12.74 12.31 5.38
C TYR A 131 -11.69 12.56 4.29
N HIS A 132 -12.13 12.86 3.06
CA HIS A 132 -11.23 13.16 1.96
C HIS A 132 -10.37 14.40 2.21
N SER A 133 -10.93 15.43 2.88
CA SER A 133 -10.17 16.60 3.33
C SER A 133 -9.08 16.23 4.34
N ARG A 134 -9.41 15.37 5.31
CA ARG A 134 -8.44 14.86 6.31
C ARG A 134 -7.31 14.07 5.63
N LEU A 135 -7.63 13.21 4.66
CA LEU A 135 -6.63 12.51 3.83
C LEU A 135 -5.70 13.45 3.06
N LYS A 136 -6.26 14.51 2.46
CA LYS A 136 -5.47 15.53 1.75
C LYS A 136 -4.49 16.24 2.70
N GLU A 137 -4.93 16.60 3.90
CA GLU A 137 -4.04 17.22 4.89
C GLU A 137 -2.95 16.24 5.37
N ARG A 138 -3.28 14.97 5.60
CA ARG A 138 -2.30 13.92 5.92
C ARG A 138 -1.24 13.82 4.83
N GLN A 139 -1.65 13.76 3.56
CA GLN A 139 -0.72 13.71 2.42
C GLN A 139 0.11 15.00 2.29
N ARG A 140 -0.51 16.17 2.52
CA ARG A 140 0.19 17.46 2.51
C ARG A 140 1.30 17.49 3.55
N ARG A 141 1.04 17.00 4.77
CA ARG A 141 2.04 16.94 5.85
C ARG A 141 3.18 15.99 5.52
N LYS A 142 2.89 14.79 5.01
CA LYS A 142 3.93 13.86 4.53
C LYS A 142 4.81 14.50 3.47
N LYS A 143 4.18 15.20 2.51
CA LYS A 143 4.91 15.93 1.46
C LYS A 143 5.83 16.99 2.06
N ILE A 144 5.35 17.84 2.97
CA ILE A 144 6.19 18.85 3.64
C ILE A 144 7.37 18.20 4.39
N ILE A 145 7.10 17.15 5.16
CA ILE A 145 8.14 16.44 5.92
C ILE A 145 9.22 15.88 4.98
N ARG A 146 8.82 15.25 3.88
CA ARG A 146 9.72 14.68 2.87
C ARG A 146 10.49 15.76 2.14
N ASP A 147 9.79 16.76 1.60
CA ASP A 147 10.37 17.79 0.74
C ASP A 147 11.37 18.67 1.51
N HIS A 148 11.14 18.92 2.80
CA HIS A 148 12.09 19.59 3.71
C HIS A 148 13.03 18.62 4.43
N GLY A 149 12.99 17.31 4.17
CA GLY A 149 13.87 16.32 4.78
C GLY A 149 13.73 16.12 6.29
N LEU A 150 12.66 16.61 6.92
CA LEU A 150 12.49 16.78 8.39
C LEU A 150 12.52 15.49 9.21
N ILE A 151 12.60 14.33 8.56
CA ILE A 151 12.72 13.00 9.18
C ILE A 151 14.06 12.84 9.91
N ASN A 152 15.14 13.43 9.40
CA ASN A 152 16.47 13.24 9.96
C ASN A 152 16.85 14.39 10.92
N LEU A 153 16.29 14.37 12.13
CA LEU A 153 16.50 15.41 13.12
C LEU A 153 17.99 15.63 13.46
N ARG A 154 18.76 14.55 13.58
CA ARG A 154 20.18 14.61 13.92
C ARG A 154 21.01 15.28 12.83
N LYS A 155 20.73 14.98 11.56
CA LYS A 155 21.36 15.66 10.42
C LYS A 155 21.05 17.15 10.47
N PHE A 156 19.80 17.54 10.76
CA PHE A 156 19.43 18.95 10.91
C PHE A 156 20.20 19.65 12.03
N GLN A 157 20.25 19.06 13.22
CA GLN A 157 20.97 19.64 14.35
C GLN A 157 22.47 19.84 14.06
N LEU A 158 23.10 18.90 13.33
CA LEU A 158 24.49 19.05 12.91
C LEU A 158 24.68 20.17 11.89
N MET A 159 23.76 20.32 10.95
CA MET A 159 23.80 21.39 9.94
C MET A 159 23.61 22.77 10.57
N GLU A 160 22.66 22.89 11.49
CA GLU A 160 22.30 24.11 12.22
C GLU A 160 23.46 24.64 13.08
N ARG A 161 24.23 23.73 13.72
CA ARG A 161 25.42 24.09 14.51
C ARG A 161 26.55 24.74 13.71
N ARG A 162 26.50 24.74 12.39
CA ARG A 162 27.50 25.41 11.54
C ARG A 162 27.28 26.92 11.46
N TYR A 163 26.09 27.38 11.81
CA TYR A 163 25.75 28.80 11.73
C TYR A 163 26.02 29.56 13.04
N PRO A 164 26.20 30.89 12.99
CA PRO A 164 26.17 31.76 14.17
C PRO A 164 24.85 31.66 14.93
N LYS A 165 24.85 32.07 16.20
CA LYS A 165 23.69 31.93 17.09
C LYS A 165 22.46 32.68 16.55
N GLU A 166 22.66 33.86 15.98
CA GLU A 166 21.61 34.70 15.40
C GLU A 166 20.86 33.97 14.26
N VAL A 167 21.60 33.20 13.47
CA VAL A 167 21.09 32.45 12.32
C VAL A 167 20.44 31.14 12.77
N GLN A 168 20.96 30.52 13.83
CA GLN A 168 20.28 29.38 14.48
C GLN A 168 18.90 29.79 15.01
N ASP A 169 18.82 30.92 15.73
CA ASP A 169 17.56 31.44 16.26
C ASP A 169 16.56 31.79 15.12
N LEU A 170 17.08 32.34 14.01
CA LEU A 170 16.30 32.57 12.80
C LEU A 170 15.81 31.25 12.19
N TYR A 171 16.67 30.24 12.10
CA TYR A 171 16.33 28.92 11.56
C TYR A 171 15.21 28.25 12.37
N GLU A 172 15.30 28.28 13.69
CA GLU A 172 14.28 27.73 14.58
C GLU A 172 12.93 28.45 14.41
N THR A 173 12.96 29.77 14.27
CA THR A 173 11.76 30.59 13.99
C THR A 173 11.17 30.22 12.62
N MET A 174 12.01 30.15 11.59
CA MET A 174 11.62 29.88 10.21
C MET A 174 11.17 28.45 9.97
N ARG A 175 11.59 27.49 10.80
CA ARG A 175 11.17 26.08 10.71
C ARG A 175 9.64 25.93 10.78
N ARG A 176 8.96 26.80 11.52
CA ARG A 176 7.48 26.82 11.62
C ARG A 176 6.81 27.20 10.29
N PHE A 177 7.50 27.99 9.48
CA PHE A 177 7.05 28.47 8.18
C PHE A 177 7.39 27.54 7.01
N ALA A 178 8.09 26.42 7.27
CA ALA A 178 8.31 25.34 6.29
C ALA A 178 6.99 24.74 5.73
N ARG A 179 5.85 25.02 6.35
CA ARG A 179 4.52 24.63 5.82
C ARG A 179 4.01 25.53 4.69
N ILE A 180 4.65 26.67 4.48
CA ILE A 180 4.22 27.75 3.58
C ILE A 180 5.28 28.00 2.50
N VAL A 181 6.55 28.02 2.89
CA VAL A 181 7.69 28.27 2.00
C VAL A 181 8.26 26.94 1.50
N GLY A 182 8.57 26.85 0.20
CA GLY A 182 9.17 25.63 -0.35
C GLY A 182 10.59 25.37 0.18
N PRO A 183 11.11 24.13 0.10
CA PRO A 183 12.39 23.77 0.71
C PRO A 183 13.56 24.59 0.15
N VAL A 184 13.63 24.77 -1.17
CA VAL A 184 14.70 25.54 -1.82
C VAL A 184 14.64 27.03 -1.45
N GLU A 185 13.45 27.60 -1.33
CA GLU A 185 13.27 28.99 -0.95
C GLU A 185 13.59 29.23 0.52
N HIS A 186 13.21 28.27 1.38
CA HIS A 186 13.54 28.27 2.80
C HIS A 186 15.05 28.20 3.00
N ASP A 187 15.73 27.26 2.34
CA ASP A 187 17.19 27.13 2.42
C ASP A 187 17.90 28.40 1.91
N LYS A 188 17.47 28.97 0.78
CA LYS A 188 18.02 30.24 0.25
C LYS A 188 17.83 31.40 1.23
N PHE A 189 16.70 31.48 1.90
CA PHE A 189 16.43 32.53 2.88
C PHE A 189 17.33 32.41 4.11
N ILE A 190 17.60 31.19 4.58
CA ILE A 190 18.52 30.96 5.69
C ILE A 190 19.95 31.31 5.27
N GLU A 191 20.40 30.80 4.12
CA GLU A 191 21.76 31.02 3.60
C GLU A 191 22.05 32.50 3.29
N SER A 192 21.03 33.32 3.02
CA SER A 192 21.25 34.77 2.86
C SER A 192 21.56 35.52 4.16
N HIS A 193 21.35 34.87 5.32
CA HIS A 193 21.63 35.42 6.64
C HIS A 193 22.79 34.71 7.35
N ALA A 194 23.31 33.63 6.76
CA ALA A 194 24.45 32.83 7.23
C ALA A 194 25.79 33.52 6.98
#